data_AF-A0A6A3QUB3-F1
#
_entry.id   AF-A0A6A3QUB3-F1
#
_cell.length_a   1.000
_cell.length_b   1.000
_cell.length_c   1.000
_cell.angle_alpha   90.00
_cell.angle_beta   90.00
_cell.angle_gamma   90.00
#
_symmetry.space_group_name_H-M   'P 1'
#
loop_
_entity.id
_entity.type
_entity.pdbx_description
1 polymer ?
#
loop_
_entity_poly.entity_id
_entity_poly.type
_entity_poly.pdbx_seq_one_letter_code
_entity_poly.pdbx_strand_id
1 'polypeptide(L)'
;MRFNINTTIGTGIVSLDGRDFQILVIPDEPPLLSIASGLTTAELPASANARAIKYGDHVEVVLMNDVIEQHPFHLHSHVAWVVGSGHASAQDVYNNKLPALKLKGAMVRDVYTVPPCEVDAKGVCVNVGYVVLRFKADNPGVWMMHCHVDWHMAIGMGMVFVEGEAELHKKGPKAFSSSLLSVCKNKSKQSEGEAGRRRQQGGPYSQSKKPARDSKKRTSK
;
A
#
# COMPACT_ATOMS: atom_id res chain seq x y z
N MET A 1 3.56 2.00 -15.99
CA MET A 1 3.15 1.10 -14.90
C MET A 1 1.65 1.18 -14.74
N ARG A 2 1.00 0.06 -14.42
CA ARG A 2 -0.45 -0.04 -14.26
C ARG A 2 -0.81 -0.50 -12.86
N PHE A 3 -1.93 0.00 -12.37
CA PHE A 3 -2.42 -0.20 -11.02
C PHE A 3 -3.88 -0.56 -11.11
N ASN A 4 -4.22 -1.78 -10.72
CA ASN A 4 -5.61 -2.17 -10.62
C ASN A 4 -6.06 -2.09 -9.17
N ILE A 5 -7.10 -1.31 -8.93
CA ILE A 5 -7.77 -1.12 -7.65
C ILE A 5 -8.98 -2.02 -7.67
N ASN A 6 -9.06 -2.92 -6.69
CA ASN A 6 -10.24 -3.72 -6.44
C ASN A 6 -10.58 -3.64 -4.96
N THR A 7 -11.86 -3.49 -4.65
CA THR A 7 -12.36 -3.66 -3.29
C THR A 7 -13.20 -4.93 -3.24
N THR A 8 -12.56 -6.06 -2.96
CA THR A 8 -13.32 -7.19 -2.42
C THR A 8 -13.73 -6.81 -1.00
N ILE A 9 -15.03 -6.93 -0.69
CA ILE A 9 -15.67 -6.41 0.53
C ILE A 9 -14.75 -6.54 1.76
N GLY A 10 -14.37 -5.40 2.34
CA GLY A 10 -13.55 -5.32 3.55
C GLY A 10 -12.03 -5.31 3.35
N THR A 11 -11.53 -5.30 2.11
CA THR A 11 -10.10 -5.24 1.79
C THR A 11 -9.78 -4.12 0.80
N GLY A 12 -8.63 -3.48 0.97
CA GLY A 12 -8.10 -2.48 0.04
C GLY A 12 -7.01 -3.10 -0.83
N ILE A 13 -7.38 -4.02 -1.70
CA ILE A 13 -6.38 -4.75 -2.50
C ILE A 13 -5.99 -3.98 -3.75
N VAL A 14 -4.71 -4.01 -4.07
CA VAL A 14 -4.17 -3.39 -5.28
C VAL A 14 -3.28 -4.39 -6.01
N SER A 15 -3.39 -4.43 -7.33
CA SER A 15 -2.49 -5.18 -8.21
C SER A 15 -1.57 -4.23 -8.96
N LEU A 16 -0.29 -4.60 -9.02
CA LEU A 16 0.76 -3.87 -9.73
C LEU A 16 1.16 -4.59 -11.01
N ASP A 17 1.00 -3.94 -12.16
CA ASP A 17 1.34 -4.47 -13.48
C ASP A 17 0.74 -5.87 -13.76
N GLY A 18 -0.48 -6.13 -13.26
CA GLY A 18 -1.17 -7.40 -13.46
C GLY A 18 -0.67 -8.55 -12.57
N ARG A 19 0.15 -8.28 -11.56
CA ARG A 19 0.49 -9.24 -10.49
C ARG A 19 -0.73 -9.56 -9.62
N ASP A 20 -0.60 -10.56 -8.75
CA ASP A 20 -1.63 -10.86 -7.76
C ASP A 20 -2.00 -9.63 -6.93
N PHE A 21 -3.27 -9.53 -6.58
CA PHE A 21 -3.77 -8.51 -5.68
C PHE A 21 -3.15 -8.67 -4.29
N GLN A 22 -2.61 -7.57 -3.75
CA GLN A 22 -2.00 -7.54 -2.43
C GLN A 22 -2.69 -6.49 -1.56
N ILE A 23 -2.78 -6.80 -0.26
CA ILE A 23 -3.03 -5.80 0.78
C ILE A 23 -1.66 -5.19 1.11
N LEU A 24 -1.56 -3.86 1.08
CA LEU A 24 -0.34 -3.20 1.54
C LEU A 24 -0.13 -3.47 3.04
N VAL A 25 0.97 -4.15 3.36
CA VAL A 25 1.47 -4.32 4.73
C VAL A 25 2.80 -3.57 4.82
N ILE A 26 2.85 -2.57 5.70
CA ILE A 26 4.07 -1.81 5.96
C ILE A 26 5.08 -2.72 6.67
N PRO A 27 6.30 -2.91 6.12
CA PRO A 27 7.33 -3.70 6.78
C PRO A 27 7.71 -3.13 8.15
N ASP A 28 8.15 -3.99 9.07
CA ASP A 28 8.58 -3.59 10.42
C ASP A 28 9.72 -2.58 10.39
N GLU A 29 10.67 -2.78 9.47
CA GLU A 29 11.74 -1.82 9.19
C GLU A 29 11.32 -0.85 8.08
N PRO A 30 11.43 0.48 8.29
CA PRO A 30 11.03 1.47 7.29
C PRO A 30 11.76 1.25 5.96
N PRO A 31 11.04 1.05 4.84
CA PRO A 31 11.68 0.69 3.58
C PRO A 31 12.74 1.71 3.13
N LEU A 32 12.57 3.01 3.41
CA LEU A 32 13.59 4.03 3.13
C LEU A 32 14.95 3.71 3.77
N LEU A 33 14.95 3.31 5.05
CA LEU A 33 16.19 3.02 5.78
C LEU A 33 16.79 1.68 5.35
N SER A 34 15.96 0.67 5.12
CA SER A 34 16.39 -0.65 4.63
C SER A 34 17.02 -0.53 3.24
N ILE A 35 16.35 0.17 2.31
CA ILE A 35 16.87 0.42 0.97
C ILE A 35 18.16 1.22 1.05
N ALA A 36 18.19 2.35 1.75
CA ALA A 36 19.42 3.14 1.89
C ALA A 36 20.59 2.35 2.51
N SER A 37 20.31 1.30 3.29
CA SER A 37 21.32 0.42 3.89
C SER A 37 21.80 -0.71 2.96
N GLY A 38 21.27 -0.78 1.73
CA GLY A 38 21.71 -1.71 0.69
C GLY A 38 20.68 -2.78 0.31
N LEU A 39 19.50 -2.81 0.95
CA LEU A 39 18.41 -3.69 0.50
C LEU A 39 17.92 -3.22 -0.89
N THR A 40 17.57 -4.14 -1.77
CA THR A 40 16.93 -3.84 -3.05
C THR A 40 15.42 -3.86 -2.91
N THR A 41 14.72 -3.18 -3.82
CA THR A 41 13.25 -3.17 -3.88
C THR A 41 12.68 -4.58 -4.09
N ALA A 42 13.41 -5.43 -4.81
CA ALA A 42 13.00 -6.82 -5.07
C ALA A 42 13.08 -7.70 -3.82
N GLU A 43 13.90 -7.33 -2.83
CA GLU A 43 14.03 -8.04 -1.55
C GLU A 43 13.00 -7.60 -0.51
N LEU A 44 12.23 -6.53 -0.76
CA LEU A 44 11.11 -6.18 0.08
C LEU A 44 10.03 -7.27 0.01
N PRO A 45 9.27 -7.51 1.10
CA PRO A 45 8.13 -8.43 1.08
C PRO A 45 7.16 -8.04 -0.03
N ALA A 46 6.57 -9.03 -0.72
CA ALA A 46 5.56 -8.77 -1.76
C ALA A 46 4.39 -7.92 -1.25
N SER A 47 4.02 -8.08 0.03
CA SER A 47 3.00 -7.30 0.73
C SER A 47 3.37 -5.83 0.95
N ALA A 48 4.65 -5.44 0.84
CA ALA A 48 5.04 -4.03 0.82
C ALA A 48 4.55 -3.31 -0.44
N ASN A 49 4.05 -4.08 -1.42
CA ASN A 49 3.49 -3.61 -2.67
C ASN A 49 4.38 -2.57 -3.36
N ALA A 50 5.67 -2.89 -3.42
CA ALA A 50 6.71 -1.96 -3.85
C ALA A 50 6.98 -2.07 -5.37
N ARG A 51 7.35 -0.94 -5.97
CA ARG A 51 7.81 -0.83 -7.35
C ARG A 51 9.04 0.06 -7.43
N ALA A 52 10.11 -0.49 -8.01
CA ALA A 52 11.30 0.30 -8.31
C ALA A 52 11.02 1.26 -9.48
N ILE A 53 11.47 2.50 -9.33
CA ILE A 53 11.44 3.55 -10.34
C ILE A 53 12.87 4.09 -10.48
N LYS A 54 13.38 4.13 -11.70
CA LYS A 54 14.71 4.66 -11.96
C LYS A 54 14.69 6.18 -11.90
N TYR A 55 15.70 6.76 -11.24
CA TYR A 55 15.89 8.21 -11.23
C TYR A 55 16.08 8.77 -12.65
N GLY A 56 15.40 9.87 -12.95
CA GLY A 56 15.40 10.56 -14.24
C GLY A 56 14.32 10.10 -15.22
N ASP A 57 13.64 8.98 -14.97
CA ASP A 57 12.61 8.45 -15.88
C ASP A 57 11.36 9.35 -15.93
N HIS A 58 10.70 9.37 -17.09
CA HIS A 58 9.33 9.88 -17.20
C HIS A 58 8.37 8.72 -16.97
N VAL A 59 7.65 8.78 -15.86
CA VAL A 59 6.79 7.71 -15.38
C VAL A 59 5.36 7.97 -15.81
N GLU A 60 4.72 6.96 -16.38
CA GLU A 60 3.27 6.93 -16.58
C GLU A 60 2.63 5.89 -15.66
N VAL A 61 1.64 6.32 -14.89
CA VAL A 61 0.83 5.53 -13.96
C VAL A 61 -0.59 5.49 -14.51
N VAL A 62 -1.11 4.29 -14.79
CA VAL A 62 -2.52 4.09 -15.10
C VAL A 62 -3.21 3.47 -13.90
N LEU A 63 -4.02 4.25 -13.20
CA LEU A 63 -4.91 3.76 -12.15
C LEU A 63 -6.19 3.24 -12.81
N MET A 64 -6.59 2.04 -12.46
CA MET A 64 -7.79 1.35 -12.94
C MET A 64 -8.65 0.99 -11.72
N ASN A 65 -9.94 1.27 -11.79
CA ASN A 65 -10.91 1.02 -10.73
C ASN A 65 -12.02 0.13 -11.25
N ASP A 66 -12.09 -1.09 -10.72
CA ASP A 66 -13.06 -2.11 -11.11
C ASP A 66 -14.24 -2.24 -10.15
N VAL A 67 -14.47 -1.22 -9.30
CA VAL A 67 -15.59 -1.17 -8.35
C VAL A 67 -16.46 0.08 -8.50
N ILE A 68 -17.67 0.03 -7.93
CA ILE A 68 -18.72 1.05 -8.07
C ILE A 68 -18.47 2.32 -7.23
N GLU A 69 -17.45 2.31 -6.38
CA GLU A 69 -17.05 3.46 -5.56
C GLU A 69 -15.93 4.24 -6.26
N GLN A 70 -15.94 5.56 -6.11
CA GLN A 70 -14.79 6.37 -6.55
C GLN A 70 -13.68 6.34 -5.50
N HIS A 71 -12.43 6.46 -5.94
CA HIS A 71 -11.28 6.47 -5.03
C HIS A 71 -10.35 7.66 -5.29
N PRO A 72 -10.23 8.62 -4.36
CA PRO A 72 -9.21 9.66 -4.45
C PRO A 72 -7.85 9.06 -4.09
N PHE A 73 -6.92 8.99 -5.03
CA PHE A 73 -5.55 8.54 -4.77
C PHE A 73 -4.62 9.73 -4.59
N HIS A 74 -3.74 9.67 -3.60
CA HIS A 74 -2.69 10.65 -3.39
C HIS A 74 -1.32 10.03 -3.67
N LEU A 75 -0.45 10.79 -4.34
CA LEU A 75 0.96 10.44 -4.54
C LEU A 75 1.84 11.36 -3.70
N HIS A 76 2.66 10.76 -2.84
CA HIS A 76 3.65 11.50 -2.06
C HIS A 76 4.73 12.05 -2.98
N SER A 77 5.31 13.20 -2.59
CA SER A 77 6.47 13.86 -3.23
C SER A 77 6.25 14.48 -4.62
N HIS A 78 5.32 13.95 -5.40
CA HIS A 78 5.09 14.38 -6.78
C HIS A 78 3.72 15.03 -6.98
N VAL A 79 3.71 16.14 -7.72
CA VAL A 79 2.50 16.65 -8.37
C VAL A 79 2.50 16.17 -9.82
N ALA A 80 1.57 15.29 -10.18
CA ALA A 80 1.55 14.65 -11.49
C ALA A 80 0.61 15.37 -12.47
N TRP A 81 0.94 15.31 -13.75
CA TRP A 81 0.03 15.68 -14.83
C TRP A 81 -1.06 14.62 -14.96
N VAL A 82 -2.32 15.03 -14.89
CA VAL A 82 -3.48 14.18 -15.23
C VAL A 82 -3.72 14.30 -16.74
N VAL A 83 -3.27 13.29 -17.47
CA VAL A 83 -3.27 13.30 -18.95
C VAL A 83 -4.40 12.49 -19.56
N GLY A 84 -5.15 11.73 -18.76
CA GLY A 84 -6.34 11.01 -19.20
C GLY A 84 -7.21 10.58 -18.03
N SER A 85 -8.52 10.52 -18.22
CA SER A 85 -9.47 9.90 -17.29
C SER A 85 -10.77 9.56 -18.03
N GLY A 86 -11.43 8.49 -17.62
CA GLY A 86 -12.72 8.08 -18.16
C GLY A 86 -13.04 6.63 -17.84
N HIS A 87 -13.80 5.99 -18.72
CA HIS A 87 -14.09 4.56 -18.65
C HIS A 87 -13.61 3.84 -19.92
N ALA A 88 -13.21 2.60 -19.78
CA ALA A 88 -12.83 1.71 -20.88
C ALA A 88 -13.05 0.25 -20.48
N SER A 89 -13.04 -0.67 -21.43
CA SER A 89 -12.97 -2.09 -21.07
C SER A 89 -11.63 -2.36 -20.38
N ALA A 90 -11.61 -3.26 -19.38
CA ALA A 90 -10.35 -3.63 -18.72
C ALA A 90 -9.29 -4.10 -19.74
N GLN A 91 -9.73 -4.83 -20.77
CA GLN A 91 -8.89 -5.29 -21.86
C GLN A 91 -8.25 -4.14 -22.64
N ASP A 92 -8.96 -3.05 -22.87
CA ASP A 92 -8.39 -1.87 -23.55
C ASP A 92 -7.36 -1.15 -22.68
N VAL A 93 -7.61 -1.05 -21.37
CA VAL A 93 -6.61 -0.51 -20.41
C VAL A 93 -5.32 -1.35 -20.45
N TYR A 94 -5.43 -2.68 -20.38
CA TYR A 94 -4.28 -3.59 -20.41
C TYR A 94 -3.52 -3.55 -21.75
N ASN A 95 -4.21 -3.31 -22.85
CA ASN A 95 -3.61 -3.24 -24.19
C ASN A 95 -3.18 -1.82 -24.62
N ASN A 96 -3.20 -0.82 -23.73
CA ASN A 96 -2.91 0.57 -24.07
C ASN A 96 -3.81 1.14 -25.18
N LYS A 97 -5.08 0.72 -25.22
CA LYS A 97 -6.09 1.22 -26.15
C LYS A 97 -6.98 2.26 -25.48
N LEU A 98 -6.36 3.24 -24.82
CA LEU A 98 -7.06 4.36 -24.21
C LEU A 98 -7.28 5.49 -25.23
N PRO A 99 -8.30 6.34 -25.04
CA PRO A 99 -8.44 7.59 -25.77
C PRO A 99 -7.16 8.44 -25.76
N ALA A 100 -7.02 9.32 -26.76
CA ALA A 100 -5.86 10.18 -26.89
C ALA A 100 -5.62 11.03 -25.62
N LEU A 101 -4.40 10.96 -25.10
CA LEU A 101 -4.02 11.67 -23.88
C LEU A 101 -3.90 13.18 -24.11
N LYS A 102 -4.34 13.97 -23.13
CA LYS A 102 -4.18 15.42 -23.11
C LYS A 102 -2.73 15.78 -22.73
N LEU A 103 -1.86 15.92 -23.74
CA LEU A 103 -0.44 16.23 -23.52
C LEU A 103 -0.11 17.73 -23.46
N LYS A 104 -1.08 18.61 -23.75
CA LYS A 104 -0.93 20.07 -23.65
C LYS A 104 -1.95 20.64 -22.68
N GLY A 105 -1.49 21.48 -21.75
CA GLY A 105 -2.37 22.11 -20.75
C GLY A 105 -3.11 21.09 -19.87
N ALA A 106 -2.47 19.96 -19.57
CA ALA A 106 -2.96 19.01 -18.58
C ALA A 106 -2.98 19.66 -17.20
N MET A 107 -3.97 19.31 -16.38
CA MET A 107 -3.98 19.75 -14.98
C MET A 107 -2.85 19.05 -14.22
N VAL A 108 -2.30 19.74 -13.22
CA VAL A 108 -1.28 19.20 -12.32
C VAL A 108 -1.82 19.26 -10.91
N ARG A 109 -1.77 18.14 -10.19
CA ARG A 109 -2.24 18.03 -8.79
C ARG A 109 -1.57 16.83 -8.12
N ASP A 110 -1.83 16.60 -6.84
CA ASP A 110 -1.28 15.50 -6.03
C ASP A 110 -2.33 14.46 -5.59
N VAL A 111 -3.62 14.80 -5.64
CA VAL A 111 -4.76 13.91 -5.36
C VAL A 111 -5.61 13.73 -6.60
N TYR A 112 -5.91 12.49 -7.00
CA TYR A 112 -6.56 12.15 -8.27
C TYR A 112 -7.76 11.23 -8.01
N THR A 113 -8.97 11.69 -8.32
CA THR A 113 -10.16 10.85 -8.20
C THR A 113 -10.20 9.86 -9.37
N VAL A 114 -10.04 8.57 -9.06
CA VAL A 114 -10.29 7.50 -10.02
C VAL A 114 -11.81 7.27 -10.08
N PRO A 115 -12.45 7.42 -11.26
CA PRO A 115 -13.89 7.21 -11.40
C PRO A 115 -14.31 5.80 -10.98
N PRO A 116 -15.58 5.60 -10.57
CA PRO A 116 -16.12 4.26 -10.37
C PRO A 116 -16.18 3.51 -11.71
N CYS A 117 -16.43 2.20 -11.67
CA CYS A 117 -16.77 1.44 -12.86
C CYS A 117 -18.17 1.84 -13.41
N GLU A 118 -18.40 1.68 -14.70
CA GLU A 118 -19.75 1.73 -15.27
C GLU A 118 -20.43 0.38 -15.05
N VAL A 119 -21.69 0.38 -14.62
CA VAL A 119 -22.46 -0.83 -14.34
C VAL A 119 -23.57 -1.07 -15.36
N ASP A 120 -23.87 -2.34 -15.63
CA ASP A 120 -25.06 -2.74 -16.39
C ASP A 120 -26.35 -2.68 -15.54
N ALA A 121 -27.49 -3.08 -16.13
CA ALA A 121 -28.77 -3.14 -15.45
C ALA A 121 -28.82 -4.12 -14.25
N LYS A 122 -27.81 -4.99 -14.10
CA LYS A 122 -27.66 -5.93 -12.98
C LYS A 122 -26.69 -5.42 -11.91
N GLY A 123 -26.13 -4.22 -12.08
CA GLY A 123 -25.14 -3.64 -11.17
C GLY A 123 -23.74 -4.21 -11.32
N VAL A 124 -23.44 -4.88 -12.44
CA VAL A 124 -22.13 -5.50 -12.70
C VAL A 124 -21.26 -4.53 -13.48
N CYS A 125 -20.01 -4.34 -13.06
CA CYS A 125 -19.04 -3.51 -13.78
C CYS A 125 -18.80 -4.03 -15.21
N VAL A 126 -19.06 -3.19 -16.20
CA VAL A 126 -18.84 -3.46 -17.63
C VAL A 126 -17.62 -2.71 -18.18
N ASN A 127 -17.38 -1.49 -17.71
CA ASN A 127 -16.17 -0.72 -18.00
C ASN A 127 -15.54 -0.28 -16.68
N VAL A 128 -14.22 -0.31 -16.60
CA VAL A 128 -13.47 0.17 -15.44
C VAL A 128 -13.32 1.69 -15.51
N GLY A 129 -13.32 2.36 -14.37
CA GLY A 129 -12.87 3.75 -14.28
C GLY A 129 -11.35 3.81 -14.36
N TYR A 130 -10.79 4.84 -15.00
CA TYR A 130 -9.35 5.00 -15.06
C TYR A 130 -8.89 6.46 -14.94
N VAL A 131 -7.64 6.62 -14.51
CA VAL A 131 -6.88 7.87 -14.55
C VAL A 131 -5.46 7.57 -15.03
N VAL A 132 -4.95 8.39 -15.95
CA VAL A 132 -3.57 8.32 -16.45
C VAL A 132 -2.81 9.53 -15.91
N LEU A 133 -1.77 9.24 -15.13
CA LEU A 133 -0.88 10.23 -14.54
C LEU A 133 0.49 10.14 -15.18
N ARG A 134 1.14 11.28 -15.36
CA ARG A 134 2.56 11.35 -15.73
C ARG A 134 3.32 12.22 -14.74
N PHE A 135 4.52 11.81 -14.38
CA PHE A 135 5.45 12.61 -13.57
C PHE A 135 6.89 12.26 -13.94
N LYS A 136 7.84 13.09 -13.52
CA LYS A 136 9.27 12.80 -13.68
C LYS A 136 9.80 12.27 -12.35
N ALA A 137 10.52 11.17 -12.39
CA ALA A 137 11.21 10.62 -11.22
C ALA A 137 12.48 11.43 -10.92
N ASP A 138 12.34 12.62 -10.32
CA ASP A 138 13.45 13.52 -10.01
C ASP A 138 13.68 13.77 -8.52
N ASN A 139 13.07 12.97 -7.64
CA ASN A 139 13.23 13.04 -6.19
C ASN A 139 13.46 11.64 -5.58
N PRO A 140 14.71 11.15 -5.51
CA PRO A 140 15.02 9.83 -4.95
C PRO A 140 14.50 9.67 -3.52
N GLY A 141 13.76 8.59 -3.28
CA GLY A 141 13.06 8.36 -2.03
C GLY A 141 12.14 7.15 -2.08
N VAL A 142 11.39 6.95 -1.01
CA VAL A 142 10.36 5.91 -0.91
C VAL A 142 9.02 6.60 -0.71
N TRP A 143 8.18 6.58 -1.74
CA TRP A 143 6.96 7.39 -1.83
C TRP A 143 5.73 6.51 -1.88
N MET A 144 4.75 6.81 -1.04
CA MET A 144 3.50 6.06 -1.04
C MET A 144 2.52 6.66 -2.05
N MET A 145 1.82 5.79 -2.79
CA MET A 145 0.61 6.14 -3.51
C MET A 145 -0.54 5.36 -2.92
N HIS A 146 -1.55 6.04 -2.37
CA HIS A 146 -2.62 5.39 -1.64
C HIS A 146 -3.96 6.10 -1.80
N CYS A 147 -5.04 5.38 -1.55
CA CYS A 147 -6.34 6.02 -1.42
C CYS A 147 -6.32 6.96 -0.21
N HIS A 148 -6.81 8.18 -0.40
CA HIS A 148 -6.89 9.22 0.63
C HIS A 148 -8.21 9.18 1.40
N VAL A 149 -8.91 8.04 1.34
CA VAL A 149 -9.94 7.67 2.32
C VAL A 149 -9.23 6.85 3.39
N ASP A 150 -9.10 7.40 4.60
CA ASP A 150 -8.28 6.82 5.67
C ASP A 150 -8.60 5.35 5.95
N TRP A 151 -9.89 4.99 5.92
CA TRP A 151 -10.31 3.59 6.10
C TRP A 151 -9.77 2.69 4.98
N HIS A 152 -9.82 3.13 3.71
CA HIS A 152 -9.31 2.36 2.56
C HIS A 152 -7.79 2.19 2.63
N MET A 153 -7.06 3.23 3.02
CA MET A 153 -5.62 3.14 3.29
C MET A 153 -5.34 2.14 4.42
N ALA A 154 -6.08 2.21 5.54
CA ALA A 154 -5.87 1.35 6.70
C ALA A 154 -6.10 -0.14 6.40
N ILE A 155 -7.00 -0.47 5.47
CA ILE A 155 -7.22 -1.84 4.97
C ILE A 155 -6.32 -2.21 3.78
N GLY A 156 -5.30 -1.40 3.50
CA GLY A 156 -4.19 -1.73 2.60
C GLY A 156 -4.26 -1.17 1.18
N MET A 157 -5.18 -0.23 0.87
CA MET A 157 -5.32 0.33 -0.48
C MET A 157 -4.20 1.32 -0.80
N GLY A 158 -3.04 0.79 -1.13
CA GLY A 158 -1.87 1.58 -1.50
C GLY A 158 -0.72 0.75 -2.01
N MET A 159 0.34 1.45 -2.36
CA MET A 159 1.59 0.92 -2.91
C MET A 159 2.76 1.83 -2.55
N VAL A 160 3.96 1.33 -2.78
CA VAL A 160 5.20 2.06 -2.52
C VAL A 160 6.03 2.17 -3.80
N PHE A 161 6.44 3.39 -4.15
CA PHE A 161 7.44 3.65 -5.16
C PHE A 161 8.80 3.81 -4.49
N VAL A 162 9.76 2.96 -4.87
CA VAL A 162 11.17 3.13 -4.51
C VAL A 162 11.83 3.83 -5.69
N GLU A 163 11.96 5.15 -5.57
CA GLU A 163 12.52 6.00 -6.60
C GLU A 163 14.01 6.21 -6.38
N GLY A 164 14.81 5.93 -7.42
CA GLY A 164 16.24 6.13 -7.37
C GLY A 164 16.95 5.25 -6.34
N GLU A 165 16.71 3.93 -6.41
CA GLU A 165 17.34 2.95 -5.51
C GLU A 165 18.87 3.09 -5.47
N ALA A 166 19.51 3.26 -6.63
CA ALA A 166 20.96 3.43 -6.72
C ALA A 166 21.44 4.72 -6.03
N GLU A 167 20.65 5.79 -6.13
CA GLU A 167 20.90 7.08 -5.48
C GLU A 167 20.75 6.96 -3.95
N LEU A 168 19.76 6.19 -3.48
CA LEU A 168 19.57 5.90 -2.06
C LEU A 168 20.73 5.07 -1.50
N HIS A 169 21.17 4.02 -2.22
CA HIS A 169 22.33 3.20 -1.86
C HIS A 169 23.61 4.05 -1.76
N LYS A 170 23.83 4.93 -2.75
CA LYS A 170 25.01 5.82 -2.78
C LYS A 170 25.04 6.79 -1.61
N LYS A 171 23.88 7.34 -1.22
CA LYS A 171 23.78 8.26 -0.08
C LYS A 171 23.96 7.53 1.26
N GLY A 172 23.42 6.33 1.37
CA GLY A 172 23.51 5.52 2.58
C GLY A 172 22.70 6.07 3.76
N PRO A 173 22.61 5.31 4.88
CA PRO A 173 21.84 5.71 6.05
C PRO A 173 22.43 6.92 6.80
N LYS A 174 23.72 7.24 6.58
CA LYS A 174 24.37 8.42 7.19
C LYS A 174 23.88 9.75 6.61
N ALA A 175 23.15 9.74 5.49
CA ALA A 175 22.53 10.92 4.93
C ALA A 175 21.34 11.45 5.76
N PHE A 176 20.79 10.63 6.66
CA PHE A 176 19.66 11.02 7.52
C PHE A 176 20.14 11.65 8.83
N SER A 177 19.33 12.57 9.37
CA SER A 177 19.65 13.24 10.63
C SER A 177 19.69 12.25 11.80
N SER A 178 20.53 12.53 12.80
CA SER A 178 20.56 11.76 14.05
C SER A 178 19.21 11.76 14.78
N SER A 179 18.43 12.84 14.63
CA SER A 179 17.07 12.94 15.17
C SER A 179 16.15 11.88 14.55
N LEU A 180 16.13 11.75 13.22
CA LEU A 180 15.32 10.73 12.53
C LEU A 180 15.73 9.33 12.96
N LEU A 181 17.04 9.04 12.92
CA LEU A 181 17.58 7.72 13.25
C LEU A 181 17.34 7.32 14.72
N SER A 182 17.20 8.28 15.62
CA SER A 182 16.93 8.01 17.03
C SER A 182 15.50 7.50 17.30
N VAL A 183 14.54 7.81 16.43
CA VAL A 183 13.15 7.32 16.55
C VAL A 183 13.09 5.80 16.42
N CYS A 184 13.84 5.22 15.48
CA CYS A 184 13.90 3.76 15.30
C CYS A 184 14.58 3.05 16.49
N LYS A 185 15.63 3.65 17.07
CA LYS A 185 16.31 3.11 18.27
C LYS A 185 15.44 3.11 19.52
N ASN A 186 14.44 4.00 19.59
CA ASN A 186 13.49 4.01 20.69
C ASN A 186 12.40 2.95 20.55
N LYS A 187 12.05 2.55 19.31
CA LYS A 187 11.09 1.45 19.09
C LYS A 187 11.61 0.10 19.57
N SER A 188 12.90 -0.21 19.38
CA SER A 188 13.48 -1.47 19.89
C SER A 188 13.40 -1.56 21.43
N LYS A 189 13.49 -0.41 22.12
CA LYS A 189 13.30 -0.34 23.58
C LYS A 189 11.83 -0.42 24.02
N GLN A 190 10.91 0.08 23.20
CA GLN A 190 9.47 -0.03 23.48
C GLN A 190 8.93 -1.43 23.23
N SER A 191 9.38 -2.14 22.18
CA SER A 191 8.99 -3.53 21.92
C SER A 191 9.52 -4.49 23.00
N GLU A 192 10.72 -4.26 23.53
CA GLU A 192 11.24 -4.95 24.72
C GLU A 192 10.40 -4.64 25.98
N GLY A 193 9.96 -3.39 26.15
CA GLY A 193 9.10 -2.97 27.26
C GLY A 193 7.66 -3.50 27.19
N GLU A 194 7.08 -3.62 26.00
CA GLU A 194 5.75 -4.20 25.78
C GLU A 194 5.75 -5.73 25.89
N ALA A 195 6.80 -6.40 25.40
CA ALA A 195 7.02 -7.82 25.66
C ALA A 195 7.23 -8.11 27.16
N GLY A 196 7.90 -7.20 27.87
CA GLY A 196 8.03 -7.23 29.34
C GLY A 196 6.72 -6.99 30.08
N ARG A 197 5.87 -6.07 29.60
CA ARG A 197 4.52 -5.82 30.18
C ARG A 197 3.54 -6.95 29.92
N ARG A 198 3.58 -7.62 28.76
CA ARG A 198 2.78 -8.82 28.50
C ARG A 198 3.16 -10.02 29.36
N ARG A 199 4.41 -10.09 29.85
CA ARG A 199 4.82 -11.13 30.82
C ARG A 199 4.35 -10.86 32.25
N GLN A 200 4.04 -9.61 32.60
CA GLN A 200 3.60 -9.23 33.94
C GLN A 200 2.08 -9.06 34.07
N GLN A 201 1.36 -8.90 32.97
CA GLN A 201 -0.10 -8.92 32.97
C GLN A 201 -0.60 -10.30 32.52
N GLY A 202 -0.82 -11.19 33.48
CA GLY A 202 -1.64 -12.37 33.27
C GLY A 202 -3.01 -11.95 32.73
N GLY A 203 -3.28 -12.28 31.47
CA GLY A 203 -4.53 -11.93 30.82
C GLY A 203 -5.73 -12.59 31.52
N PRO A 204 -6.89 -11.91 31.63
CA PRO A 204 -8.08 -12.46 32.27
C PRO A 204 -8.83 -13.36 31.28
N TYR A 205 -8.19 -14.43 30.81
CA TYR A 205 -8.87 -15.51 30.09
C TYR A 205 -8.00 -16.78 30.12
N SER A 206 -7.63 -17.23 31.32
CA SER A 206 -7.32 -18.66 31.48
C SER A 206 -8.66 -19.39 31.55
N GLN A 207 -8.97 -20.18 30.51
CA GLN A 207 -10.09 -21.10 30.57
C GLN A 207 -9.87 -22.04 31.76
N SER A 208 -10.74 -21.94 32.76
CA SER A 208 -10.76 -22.84 33.89
C SER A 208 -11.12 -24.24 33.40
N LYS A 209 -10.11 -25.11 33.27
CA LYS A 209 -10.34 -26.56 33.23
C LYS A 209 -10.91 -26.96 34.58
N LYS A 210 -12.24 -27.16 34.67
CA LYS A 210 -12.88 -27.79 35.82
C LYS A 210 -12.29 -29.21 36.01
N PRO A 211 -11.76 -29.56 37.18
CA PRO A 211 -11.39 -30.94 37.46
C PRO A 211 -12.64 -31.79 37.68
N ALA A 212 -12.62 -33.00 37.11
CA ALA A 212 -13.67 -34.00 37.24
C ALA A 212 -13.90 -34.35 38.72
N ARG A 213 -15.16 -34.32 39.15
CA ARG A 213 -15.58 -34.75 40.49
C ARG A 213 -15.66 -36.28 40.50
N ASP A 214 -14.67 -36.90 41.14
CA ASP A 214 -14.62 -38.34 41.38
C ASP A 214 -15.65 -38.73 42.45
N SER A 215 -16.67 -39.50 42.06
CA SER A 215 -17.72 -39.99 42.93
C SER A 215 -17.26 -41.24 43.68
N LYS A 216 -16.70 -41.08 44.89
CA LYS A 216 -16.51 -42.21 45.81
C LYS A 216 -17.59 -42.25 46.88
N LYS A 217 -18.46 -43.26 46.75
CA LYS A 217 -19.30 -43.83 47.81
C LYS A 217 -18.43 -44.36 48.97
N ARG A 218 -18.81 -44.05 50.22
CA ARG A 218 -18.74 -44.92 51.42
C ARG A 218 -19.31 -44.17 52.65
N THR A 219 -20.58 -44.40 53.02
CA THR A 219 -21.10 -45.30 54.09
C THR A 219 -21.00 -44.75 55.53
N SER A 220 -22.20 -44.43 56.06
CA SER A 220 -22.74 -44.66 57.42
C SER A 220 -21.88 -44.40 58.67
N LYS A 221 -22.39 -43.50 59.51
CA LYS A 221 -22.90 -43.83 60.86
C LYS A 221 -24.05 -42.91 61.20
#